data_AF-A0A5P9NWM7-F1
#
_entry.id   AF-A0A5P9NWM7-F1
#
_cell.length_a   1.000
_cell.length_b   1.000
_cell.length_c   1.000
_cell.angle_alpha   90.00
_cell.angle_beta   90.00
_cell.angle_gamma   90.00
#
_symmetry.space_group_name_H-M   'P 1'
#
loop_
_entity.id
_entity.type
_entity.pdbx_description
1 polymer ?
#
loop_
_entity_poly.entity_id
_entity_poly.type
_entity_poly.pdbx_seq_one_letter_code
_entity_poly.pdbx_strand_id
1 'polypeptide(L)'
;MRIKFGHKSYLGEPRFTLNMIVLENGVLNLKTRDFLPYSPDYFVISKLLFSYDKSANCPHFLNFLDQFCLQKEDRKELIRSWFYALVHQLLDLQIFMCIICPGGSGKSTMALVATALVGHEATITTTLKSLRSDTFETINLRGKKLIMISNFEQYVGDLSIFKQIVGGDALKGRVKHVQGSFEVPPEGMVVLVGNKPLQSRDSSNAIRKGALKYKLGQE
;
A
#
# COMPACT_ATOMS: atom_id res chain seq x y z
N MET A 1 29.23 -16.20 -16.00
CA MET A 1 28.49 -15.33 -15.05
C MET A 1 29.48 -14.60 -14.16
N ARG A 2 29.78 -13.33 -14.44
CA ARG A 2 30.60 -12.45 -13.60
C ARG A 2 30.10 -11.03 -13.84
N ILE A 3 29.41 -10.45 -12.86
CA ILE A 3 29.09 -9.03 -12.86
C ILE A 3 30.01 -8.38 -11.83
N LYS A 4 31.01 -7.64 -12.30
CA LYS A 4 31.80 -6.70 -11.50
C LYS A 4 31.06 -5.37 -11.50
N PHE A 5 30.68 -4.88 -10.33
CA PHE A 5 30.27 -3.48 -10.20
C PHE A 5 31.53 -2.62 -10.04
N GLY A 6 31.92 -1.98 -11.15
CA GLY A 6 32.93 -0.92 -11.17
C GLY A 6 32.31 0.43 -10.82
N HIS A 7 33.10 1.26 -10.15
CA HIS A 7 32.75 2.61 -9.70
C HIS A 7 32.11 3.50 -10.79
N LYS A 8 31.07 4.23 -10.39
CA LYS A 8 30.44 5.37 -11.09
C LYS A 8 30.02 5.09 -12.55
N SER A 9 28.91 4.38 -12.73
CA SER A 9 28.12 4.46 -13.95
C SER A 9 26.85 5.25 -13.68
N TYR A 10 26.70 6.37 -14.40
CA TYR A 10 25.48 7.14 -14.59
C TYR A 10 24.43 6.28 -15.31
N LEU A 11 23.97 5.21 -14.66
CA LEU A 11 22.67 4.63 -14.97
C LEU A 11 21.70 5.62 -14.36
N GLY A 12 20.95 6.33 -15.22
CA GLY A 12 19.86 7.20 -14.76
C GLY A 12 19.08 6.48 -13.67
N GLU A 13 18.71 7.20 -12.61
CA GLU A 13 18.02 6.58 -11.46
C GLU A 13 16.96 5.62 -12.00
N PRO A 14 16.98 4.34 -11.60
CA PRO A 14 16.04 3.36 -12.13
C PRO A 14 14.65 3.91 -11.87
N ARG A 15 14.01 4.42 -12.92
CA ARG A 15 12.64 4.87 -12.87
C ARG A 15 11.84 3.59 -12.73
N PHE A 16 11.49 3.24 -11.49
CA PHE A 16 10.58 2.13 -11.23
C PHE A 16 9.36 2.33 -12.13
N THR A 17 9.13 1.38 -13.05
CA THR A 17 7.99 1.49 -13.95
C THR A 17 6.73 1.18 -13.14
N LEU A 18 6.12 2.21 -12.54
CA LEU A 18 4.93 2.11 -11.69
C LEU A 18 3.78 1.34 -12.36
N ASN A 19 3.76 1.32 -13.70
CA ASN A 19 2.70 0.71 -14.50
C ASN A 19 2.98 -0.74 -14.94
N MET A 20 3.98 -1.42 -14.40
CA MET A 20 4.28 -2.82 -14.76
C MET A 20 4.10 -3.74 -13.56
N ILE A 21 3.37 -4.83 -13.77
CA ILE A 21 3.27 -5.93 -12.80
C ILE A 21 3.94 -7.14 -13.42
N VAL A 22 4.97 -7.66 -12.76
CA VAL A 22 5.61 -8.92 -13.15
C VAL A 22 4.84 -10.06 -12.48
N LEU A 23 4.29 -10.95 -13.29
CA LEU A 23 3.56 -12.15 -12.87
C LEU A 23 4.38 -13.40 -13.19
N GLU A 24 3.88 -14.59 -12.88
CA GLU A 24 4.57 -15.87 -13.09
C GLU A 24 4.79 -16.24 -14.56
N ASN A 25 3.90 -15.78 -15.44
CA ASN A 25 3.88 -16.11 -16.87
C ASN A 25 4.18 -14.93 -17.80
N GLY A 26 4.56 -13.76 -17.26
CA GLY A 26 4.85 -12.57 -18.07
C GLY A 26 4.69 -11.26 -17.30
N VAL A 27 4.51 -10.15 -18.01
CA VAL A 27 4.42 -8.80 -17.45
C VAL A 27 3.15 -8.12 -17.95
N LEU A 28 2.32 -7.66 -17.02
CA LEU A 28 1.13 -6.88 -17.33
C LEU A 28 1.46 -5.39 -17.30
N ASN A 29 1.22 -4.70 -18.43
CA ASN A 29 1.26 -3.25 -18.49
C ASN A 29 -0.09 -2.68 -18.06
N LEU A 30 -0.14 -2.00 -16.92
CA LEU A 30 -1.35 -1.42 -16.35
C LEU A 30 -1.92 -0.26 -17.16
N LYS A 31 -1.08 0.44 -17.94
CA LYS A 31 -1.52 1.57 -18.77
C LYS A 31 -2.19 1.10 -20.05
N THR A 32 -1.59 0.15 -20.76
CA THR A 32 -2.12 -0.34 -22.05
C THR A 32 -3.02 -1.57 -21.90
N ARG A 33 -2.92 -2.28 -20.77
CA ARG A 33 -3.53 -3.59 -20.49
C ARG A 33 -3.01 -4.73 -21.37
N ASP A 34 -1.83 -4.53 -21.97
CA ASP A 34 -1.14 -5.57 -22.73
C ASP A 34 -0.41 -6.52 -21.79
N PHE A 35 -0.40 -7.80 -22.17
CA PHE A 35 0.39 -8.83 -21.51
C PHE A 35 1.63 -9.13 -22.37
N LEU A 36 2.80 -8.86 -21.80
CA LEU A 36 4.08 -8.83 -22.50
C LEU A 36 5.00 -9.97 -21.99
N PRO A 37 5.92 -10.46 -22.83
CA PRO A 37 6.99 -11.34 -22.37
C PRO A 37 7.92 -10.61 -21.40
N TYR A 38 8.67 -11.36 -20.60
CA TYR A 38 9.69 -10.78 -19.74
C TYR A 38 10.74 -10.00 -20.53
N SER A 39 11.13 -8.84 -20.01
CA SER A 39 12.27 -8.08 -20.49
C SER A 39 13.06 -7.51 -19.31
N PRO A 40 14.41 -7.53 -19.34
CA PRO A 40 15.24 -6.80 -18.39
C PRO A 40 15.01 -5.28 -18.45
N ASP A 41 14.48 -4.76 -19.56
CA ASP A 41 14.27 -3.32 -19.78
C ASP A 41 13.14 -2.72 -18.93
N TYR A 42 12.32 -3.54 -18.25
CA TYR A 42 11.21 -3.05 -17.44
C TYR A 42 11.66 -2.54 -16.05
N PHE A 43 12.87 -2.91 -15.59
CA PHE A 43 13.45 -2.51 -14.29
C PHE A 43 12.49 -2.67 -13.09
N VAL A 44 11.77 -3.80 -13.02
CA VAL A 44 10.85 -4.10 -11.91
C VAL A 44 11.54 -4.99 -10.87
N ILE A 45 11.44 -4.61 -9.60
CA ILE A 45 12.11 -5.28 -8.47
C ILE A 45 11.25 -6.30 -7.72
N SER A 46 9.98 -6.45 -8.08
CA SER A 46 9.06 -7.40 -7.46
C SER A 46 8.33 -8.25 -8.51
N LYS A 47 8.04 -9.51 -8.13
CA LYS A 47 7.30 -10.49 -8.95
C LYS A 47 6.18 -11.10 -8.11
N LEU A 48 4.97 -11.16 -8.67
CA LEU A 48 3.85 -11.90 -8.11
C LEU A 48 3.94 -13.37 -8.53
N LEU A 49 3.75 -14.27 -7.56
CA LEU A 49 3.89 -15.72 -7.74
C LEU A 49 2.57 -16.37 -8.16
N PHE A 50 1.89 -15.76 -9.13
CA PHE A 50 0.72 -16.33 -9.78
C PHE A 50 0.66 -15.87 -11.23
N SER A 51 0.01 -16.67 -12.07
CA SER A 51 -0.14 -16.40 -13.49
C SER A 51 -1.27 -15.41 -13.78
N TYR A 52 -1.08 -14.57 -14.79
CA TYR A 52 -2.14 -13.72 -15.33
C TYR A 52 -3.08 -14.54 -16.22
N ASP A 53 -4.37 -14.44 -15.95
CA ASP A 53 -5.45 -14.98 -16.76
C ASP A 53 -6.49 -13.89 -17.02
N LYS A 54 -6.62 -13.47 -18.28
CA LYS A 54 -7.57 -12.43 -18.71
C LYS A 54 -9.03 -12.88 -18.63
N SER A 55 -9.29 -14.19 -18.60
CA SER A 55 -10.61 -14.81 -18.55
C SER A 55 -11.09 -15.18 -17.15
N ALA A 56 -10.29 -14.90 -16.12
CA ALA A 56 -10.62 -15.24 -14.74
C ALA A 56 -11.86 -14.50 -14.21
N ASN A 57 -12.81 -15.25 -13.64
CA ASN A 57 -14.09 -14.73 -13.12
C ASN A 57 -14.13 -14.55 -11.58
N CYS A 58 -13.08 -14.96 -10.85
CA CYS A 58 -12.85 -14.71 -9.42
C CYS A 58 -14.07 -14.86 -8.47
N PRO A 59 -14.89 -15.93 -8.55
CA PRO A 59 -16.17 -16.03 -7.82
C PRO A 59 -16.02 -15.97 -6.30
N HIS A 60 -14.97 -16.56 -5.74
CA HIS A 60 -14.71 -16.50 -4.29
C HIS A 60 -14.44 -15.07 -3.81
N PHE A 61 -13.69 -14.29 -4.59
CA PHE A 61 -13.42 -12.90 -4.25
C PHE A 61 -14.68 -12.04 -4.37
N LEU A 62 -15.48 -12.24 -5.41
CA LEU A 62 -16.75 -11.53 -5.60
C LEU A 62 -17.73 -11.83 -4.46
N ASN A 63 -17.90 -13.11 -4.10
CA ASN A 63 -18.73 -13.52 -2.96
C ASN A 63 -18.23 -12.93 -1.64
N PHE A 64 -16.92 -12.95 -1.41
CA PHE A 64 -16.32 -12.29 -0.25
C PHE A 64 -16.64 -10.80 -0.23
N LEU A 65 -16.49 -10.10 -1.35
CA LEU A 65 -16.73 -8.66 -1.46
C LEU A 65 -18.21 -8.33 -1.20
N ASP A 66 -19.13 -9.13 -1.75
CA ASP A 66 -20.57 -9.00 -1.50
C ASP A 66 -20.89 -9.15 -0.01
N GLN A 67 -20.36 -10.18 0.64
CA GLN A 67 -20.55 -10.40 2.08
C GLN A 67 -19.91 -9.29 2.90
N PHE A 68 -18.66 -8.94 2.61
CA PHE A 68 -17.91 -7.92 3.32
C PHE A 68 -18.64 -6.59 3.28
N CYS A 69 -19.19 -6.21 2.12
CA CYS A 69 -19.93 -4.96 1.88
C CYS A 69 -21.43 -5.00 2.22
N LEU A 70 -21.94 -6.09 2.82
CA LEU A 70 -23.38 -6.28 3.10
C LEU A 70 -24.27 -6.08 1.86
N GLN A 71 -23.79 -6.52 0.69
CA GLN A 71 -24.43 -6.39 -0.62
C GLN A 71 -24.71 -4.93 -1.06
N LYS A 72 -24.10 -3.93 -0.40
CA LYS A 72 -24.25 -2.51 -0.75
C LYS A 72 -23.29 -2.10 -1.86
N GLU A 73 -23.81 -1.68 -3.01
CA GLU A 73 -23.01 -1.44 -4.21
C GLU A 73 -22.05 -0.24 -4.08
N ASP A 74 -22.48 0.83 -3.43
CA ASP A 74 -21.64 1.99 -3.10
C ASP A 74 -20.39 1.59 -2.30
N ARG A 75 -20.55 0.66 -1.35
CA ARG A 75 -19.45 0.11 -0.55
C ARG A 75 -18.51 -0.77 -1.36
N LYS A 76 -19.06 -1.59 -2.27
CA LYS A 76 -18.25 -2.41 -3.18
C LYS A 76 -17.42 -1.53 -4.10
N GLU A 77 -18.01 -0.50 -4.69
CA GLU A 77 -17.31 0.43 -5.58
C GLU A 77 -16.23 1.22 -4.83
N LEU A 78 -16.47 1.63 -3.58
CA LEU A 78 -15.43 2.24 -2.75
C LEU A 78 -14.22 1.32 -2.58
N ILE A 79 -14.44 0.05 -2.24
CA ILE A 79 -13.36 -0.93 -2.07
C ILE A 79 -12.65 -1.22 -3.40
N ARG A 80 -13.41 -1.41 -4.48
CA ARG A 80 -12.86 -1.64 -5.82
C ARG A 80 -12.02 -0.45 -6.29
N SER A 81 -12.49 0.77 -6.08
CA SER A 81 -11.75 2.00 -6.43
C SER A 81 -10.44 2.11 -5.65
N TRP A 82 -10.43 1.71 -4.39
CA TRP A 82 -9.22 1.73 -3.59
C TRP A 82 -8.24 0.63 -4.02
N PHE A 83 -8.72 -0.57 -4.34
CA PHE A 83 -7.88 -1.59 -4.94
C PHE A 83 -7.30 -1.17 -6.28
N TYR A 84 -8.09 -0.47 -7.11
CA TYR A 84 -7.60 0.13 -8.35
C TYR A 84 -6.47 1.14 -8.06
N ALA A 85 -6.69 2.06 -7.11
CA ALA A 85 -5.67 3.02 -6.70
C ALA A 85 -4.41 2.34 -6.12
N LEU A 86 -4.56 1.23 -5.39
CA LEU A 86 -3.48 0.39 -4.88
C LEU A 86 -2.67 -0.25 -6.01
N VAL A 87 -3.33 -0.90 -6.95
CA VAL A 87 -2.64 -1.59 -8.06
C VAL A 87 -1.91 -0.58 -8.96
N HIS A 88 -2.53 0.57 -9.21
CA HIS A 88 -1.99 1.64 -10.06
C HIS A 88 -1.06 2.62 -9.33
N GLN A 89 -0.89 2.50 -8.02
CA GLN A 89 -0.07 3.41 -7.19
C GLN A 89 -0.41 4.89 -7.44
N LEU A 90 -1.70 5.24 -7.31
CA LEU A 90 -2.20 6.61 -7.53
C LEU A 90 -1.92 7.52 -6.31
N LEU A 91 -0.64 7.66 -5.95
CA LEU A 91 -0.18 8.39 -4.76
C LEU A 91 -0.53 9.89 -4.81
N ASP A 92 -0.59 10.47 -6.02
CA ASP A 92 -0.95 11.89 -6.24
C ASP A 92 -2.36 12.24 -5.73
N LEU A 93 -3.22 11.24 -5.51
CA LEU A 93 -4.54 11.46 -4.92
C LEU A 93 -4.48 11.84 -3.44
N GLN A 94 -3.37 11.54 -2.75
CA GLN A 94 -3.19 11.76 -1.31
C GLN A 94 -4.35 11.21 -0.46
N ILE A 95 -4.86 10.05 -0.86
CA ILE A 95 -5.95 9.34 -0.19
C ILE A 95 -5.45 8.13 0.59
N PHE A 96 -6.18 7.75 1.63
CA PHE A 96 -5.98 6.51 2.36
C PHE A 96 -7.31 5.83 2.64
N MET A 97 -7.29 4.51 2.79
CA MET A 97 -8.48 3.76 3.20
C MET A 97 -8.50 3.56 4.70
N CYS A 98 -9.66 3.71 5.32
CA CYS A 98 -9.88 3.44 6.74
C CYS A 98 -10.95 2.37 6.88
N ILE A 99 -10.55 1.18 7.29
CA ILE A 99 -11.40 0.01 7.50
C ILE A 99 -11.61 -0.17 9.00
N ILE A 100 -12.84 0.05 9.45
CA ILE A 100 -13.26 -0.14 10.83
C ILE A 100 -14.30 -1.26 10.86
N CYS A 101 -13.93 -2.42 11.37
CA CYS A 101 -14.84 -3.57 11.45
C CYS A 101 -14.69 -4.30 12.79
N PRO A 102 -15.77 -4.86 13.35
CA PRO A 102 -15.68 -5.80 14.46
C PRO A 102 -14.79 -7.00 14.14
N GLY A 103 -14.32 -7.69 15.18
CA GLY A 103 -13.62 -8.97 15.01
C GLY A 103 -14.46 -9.97 14.23
N GLY A 104 -13.83 -10.80 13.41
CA GLY A 104 -14.52 -11.82 12.59
C GLY A 104 -15.19 -11.31 11.31
N SER A 105 -15.09 -10.01 10.99
CA SER A 105 -15.81 -9.41 9.85
C SER A 105 -15.12 -9.55 8.48
N GLY A 106 -14.11 -10.41 8.32
CA GLY A 106 -13.37 -10.54 7.05
C GLY A 106 -12.30 -9.46 6.78
N LYS A 107 -12.02 -8.58 7.76
CA LYS A 107 -10.98 -7.54 7.69
C LYS A 107 -9.58 -8.11 7.39
N SER A 108 -9.24 -9.26 7.96
CA SER A 108 -7.97 -9.95 7.68
C SER A 108 -7.93 -10.47 6.24
N THR A 109 -9.05 -11.00 5.73
CA THR A 109 -9.17 -11.43 4.33
C THR A 109 -8.97 -10.24 3.38
N MET A 110 -9.57 -9.08 3.68
CA MET A 110 -9.34 -7.84 2.92
C MET A 110 -7.87 -7.43 2.88
N ALA A 111 -7.18 -7.46 4.04
CA ALA A 111 -5.75 -7.16 4.13
C ALA A 111 -4.89 -8.17 3.35
N LEU A 112 -5.26 -9.45 3.37
CA LEU A 112 -4.59 -10.49 2.59
C LEU A 112 -4.76 -10.27 1.08
N VAL A 113 -5.96 -9.90 0.62
CA VAL A 113 -6.19 -9.55 -0.79
C VAL A 113 -5.34 -8.34 -1.19
N ALA A 114 -5.33 -7.27 -0.39
CA ALA A 114 -4.51 -6.09 -0.66
C ALA A 114 -3.01 -6.45 -0.77
N THR A 115 -2.53 -7.29 0.14
CA THR A 115 -1.14 -7.79 0.14
C THR A 115 -0.86 -8.64 -1.10
N ALA A 116 -1.79 -9.51 -1.51
CA ALA A 116 -1.62 -10.36 -2.68
C ALA A 116 -1.54 -9.55 -4.00
N LEU A 117 -2.26 -8.44 -4.09
CA LEU A 117 -2.27 -7.56 -5.27
C LEU A 117 -0.92 -6.87 -5.51
N VAL A 118 -0.16 -6.55 -4.46
CA VAL A 118 1.13 -5.86 -4.58
C VAL A 118 2.34 -6.74 -4.27
N GLY A 119 2.12 -7.87 -3.59
CA GLY A 119 3.13 -8.79 -3.11
C GLY A 119 3.54 -8.53 -1.66
N HIS A 120 3.94 -9.59 -0.97
CA HIS A 120 4.34 -9.54 0.44
C HIS A 120 5.59 -8.68 0.66
N GLU A 121 6.56 -8.74 -0.27
CA GLU A 121 7.78 -7.92 -0.23
C GLU A 121 7.50 -6.43 -0.40
N ALA A 122 6.44 -6.06 -1.12
CA ALA A 122 6.03 -4.67 -1.34
C ALA A 122 5.02 -4.19 -0.29
N THR A 123 4.80 -4.97 0.77
CA THR A 123 3.85 -4.67 1.84
C THR A 123 4.58 -4.49 3.16
N ILE A 124 4.12 -3.54 3.97
CA ILE A 124 4.55 -3.39 5.36
C ILE A 124 3.35 -3.23 6.27
N THR A 125 3.40 -3.87 7.44
CA THR A 125 2.44 -3.65 8.53
C THR A 125 3.18 -2.98 9.69
N THR A 126 2.65 -1.85 10.15
CA THR A 126 3.25 -1.08 11.24
C THR A 126 2.17 -0.42 12.11
N THR A 127 2.59 0.40 13.06
CA THR A 127 1.71 1.20 13.93
C THR A 127 2.14 2.67 13.94
N LEU A 128 1.21 3.58 14.22
CA LEU A 128 1.54 5.01 14.39
C LEU A 128 2.56 5.25 15.51
N LYS A 129 2.53 4.42 16.56
CA LYS A 129 3.49 4.48 17.65
C LYS A 129 4.90 4.14 17.16
N SER A 130 5.06 3.01 16.46
CA SER A 130 6.34 2.55 15.92
C SER A 130 6.95 3.57 14.96
N LEU A 131 6.16 4.05 13.99
CA LEU A 131 6.61 5.05 13.02
C LEU A 131 7.11 6.33 13.71
N ARG A 132 6.42 6.78 14.76
CA ARG A 132 6.82 7.99 15.50
C ARG A 132 8.07 7.78 16.35
N SER A 133 8.19 6.63 17.02
CA SER A 133 9.27 6.40 17.98
C SER A 133 10.55 5.85 17.36
N ASP A 134 10.46 5.22 16.20
CA ASP A 134 11.57 4.46 15.62
C ASP A 134 11.89 4.88 14.18
N THR A 135 13.00 5.62 14.03
CA THR A 135 13.53 5.99 12.70
C THR A 135 14.05 4.78 11.90
N PHE A 136 14.31 3.65 12.54
CA PHE A 136 14.61 2.38 11.86
C PHE A 136 13.35 1.72 11.31
N GLU A 137 12.17 2.00 11.85
CA GLU A 137 10.91 1.56 11.25
C GLU A 137 10.59 2.39 9.99
N THR A 138 10.90 3.68 10.04
CA THR A 138 10.68 4.60 8.92
C THR A 138 11.44 4.18 7.66
N ILE A 139 12.68 3.69 7.79
CA ILE A 139 13.46 3.23 6.62
C ILE A 139 12.83 2.01 5.93
N ASN A 140 12.05 1.21 6.66
CA ASN A 140 11.37 0.03 6.11
C ASN A 140 10.19 0.39 5.19
N LEU A 141 9.77 1.66 5.15
CA LEU A 141 8.75 2.15 4.22
C LEU A 141 9.24 2.24 2.77
N ARG A 142 10.56 2.27 2.55
CA ARG A 142 11.16 2.39 1.23
C ARG A 142 10.76 1.21 0.33
N GLY A 143 10.32 1.50 -0.90
CA GLY A 143 9.92 0.48 -1.88
C GLY A 143 8.63 -0.25 -1.54
N LYS A 144 7.89 0.18 -0.51
CA LYS A 144 6.60 -0.43 -0.13
C LYS A 144 5.48 0.23 -0.90
N LYS A 145 4.68 -0.60 -1.58
CA LYS A 145 3.48 -0.26 -2.36
C LYS A 145 2.20 -0.24 -1.51
N LEU A 146 2.20 -0.95 -0.39
CA LEU A 146 1.11 -1.01 0.58
C LEU A 146 1.64 -0.78 2.00
N ILE A 147 1.12 0.23 2.68
CA ILE A 147 1.42 0.53 4.08
C ILE A 147 0.16 0.27 4.91
N MET A 148 0.17 -0.81 5.69
CA MET A 148 -0.90 -1.14 6.61
C MET A 148 -0.60 -0.62 8.00
N ILE A 149 -1.49 0.22 8.55
CA ILE A 149 -1.37 0.73 9.91
C ILE A 149 -2.45 0.08 10.76
N SER A 150 -2.01 -0.64 11.77
CA SER A 150 -2.85 -1.37 12.72
C SER A 150 -2.87 -0.69 14.09
N ASN A 151 -3.84 -1.06 14.93
CA ASN A 151 -3.98 -0.61 16.32
C ASN A 151 -3.96 0.93 16.47
N PHE A 152 -4.45 1.64 15.46
CA PHE A 152 -4.44 3.10 15.44
C PHE A 152 -5.47 3.67 16.43
N GLU A 153 -6.51 2.92 16.79
CA GLU A 153 -7.55 3.34 17.72
C GLU A 153 -7.05 3.66 19.13
N GLN A 154 -5.92 3.07 19.54
CA GLN A 154 -5.29 3.32 20.85
C GLN A 154 -4.26 4.46 20.80
N TYR A 155 -3.99 5.00 19.61
CA TYR A 155 -2.96 6.01 19.43
C TYR A 155 -3.48 7.38 19.91
N VAL A 156 -2.80 7.94 20.91
CA VAL A 156 -3.01 9.31 21.38
C VAL A 156 -1.73 10.08 21.11
N GLY A 157 -1.79 11.03 20.18
CA GLY A 157 -0.62 11.81 19.80
C GLY A 157 -0.88 12.65 18.55
N ASP A 158 0.16 13.36 18.13
CA ASP A 158 0.14 14.15 16.90
C ASP A 158 0.32 13.25 15.66
N LEU A 159 -0.48 13.53 14.62
CA LEU A 159 -0.56 12.74 13.38
C LEU A 159 0.29 13.31 12.25
N SER A 160 1.24 14.21 12.55
CA SER A 160 2.18 14.77 11.55
C SER A 160 2.82 13.71 10.66
N ILE A 161 3.39 12.65 11.24
CA ILE A 161 4.03 11.57 10.49
C ILE A 161 3.07 10.82 9.57
N PHE A 162 1.83 10.63 10.01
CA PHE A 162 0.79 10.00 9.19
C PHE A 162 0.42 10.90 8.00
N LYS A 163 0.28 12.21 8.24
CA LYS A 163 0.01 13.18 7.17
C LYS A 163 1.15 13.24 6.16
N GLN A 164 2.40 13.17 6.63
CA GLN A 164 3.57 13.11 5.75
C GLN A 164 3.53 11.87 4.86
N ILE A 165 3.25 10.69 5.43
CA ILE A 165 3.13 9.44 4.66
C ILE A 165 2.03 9.56 3.58
N VAL A 166 0.82 9.99 3.96
CA VAL A 166 -0.31 10.12 3.02
C VAL A 166 -0.07 11.24 1.99
N GLY A 167 0.61 12.31 2.38
CA GLY A 167 0.90 13.47 1.53
C GLY A 167 2.04 13.24 0.54
N GLY A 168 2.85 12.20 0.72
CA GLY A 168 4.05 11.98 -0.11
C GLY A 168 5.32 12.65 0.42
N ASP A 169 5.29 13.24 1.62
CA ASP A 169 6.41 13.98 2.17
C ASP A 169 7.51 13.03 2.66
N ALA A 170 8.77 13.33 2.31
CA ALA A 170 9.91 12.53 2.72
C ALA A 170 10.09 12.49 4.24
N LEU A 171 10.34 11.30 4.76
CA LEU A 171 10.56 11.04 6.18
C LEU A 171 12.05 10.86 6.48
N LYS A 172 12.46 11.10 7.73
CA LYS A 172 13.84 10.81 8.16
C LYS A 172 13.96 9.36 8.65
N GLY A 173 14.70 8.55 7.90
CA GLY A 173 15.07 7.18 8.28
C GLY A 173 16.52 7.07 8.77
N ARG A 174 16.81 6.04 9.57
CA ARG A 174 18.18 5.65 9.94
C ARG A 174 18.39 4.16 9.68
N VAL A 175 19.62 3.77 9.39
CA VAL A 175 20.03 2.37 9.23
C VAL A 175 20.93 1.98 10.40
N LYS A 176 20.69 0.82 11.01
CA LYS A 176 21.50 0.37 12.15
C LYS A 176 22.96 0.27 11.73
N HIS A 177 23.86 0.76 12.58
CA HIS A 177 25.31 0.77 12.36
C HIS A 177 25.81 1.64 11.19
N VAL A 178 24.95 2.50 10.61
CA VAL A 178 25.34 3.49 9.60
C VAL A 178 25.20 4.90 10.18
N GLN A 179 26.22 5.74 10.02
CA GLN A 179 26.15 7.14 10.44
C GLN A 179 25.31 7.96 9.46
N GLY A 180 24.45 8.83 10.01
CA GLY A 180 23.60 9.74 9.24
C GLY A 180 22.12 9.38 9.26
N SER A 181 21.34 10.19 8.56
CA SER A 181 19.91 9.96 8.29
C SER A 181 19.66 10.07 6.80
N PHE A 182 18.73 9.28 6.31
CA PHE A 182 18.32 9.24 4.91
C PHE A 182 16.91 9.78 4.78
N GLU A 183 16.64 10.42 3.65
CA GLU A 183 15.27 10.75 3.26
C GLU A 183 14.59 9.52 2.69
N VAL A 184 13.37 9.27 3.16
CA VAL A 184 12.55 8.11 2.80
C VAL A 184 11.23 8.64 2.26
N PRO A 185 11.09 8.79 0.94
CA PRO A 185 9.81 9.11 0.35
C PRO A 185 8.86 7.92 0.54
N PRO A 186 7.62 8.13 1.02
CA PRO A 186 6.60 7.08 1.03
C PRO A 186 6.14 6.81 -0.40
N GLU A 187 6.19 5.54 -0.81
CA GLU A 187 5.91 5.11 -2.20
C GLU A 187 4.66 4.21 -2.28
N GLY A 188 3.85 4.16 -1.21
CA GLY A 188 2.79 3.18 -1.06
C GLY A 188 1.47 3.75 -0.59
N MET A 189 0.39 3.16 -1.09
CA MET A 189 -0.97 3.48 -0.64
C MET A 189 -1.15 3.03 0.81
N VAL A 190 -1.83 3.88 1.59
CA VAL A 190 -2.03 3.65 3.03
C VAL A 190 -3.42 3.07 3.30
N VAL A 191 -3.47 2.08 4.21
CA VAL A 191 -4.71 1.60 4.80
C VAL A 191 -4.62 1.53 6.33
N LEU A 192 -5.57 2.17 6.99
CA LEU A 192 -5.82 2.02 8.41
C LEU A 192 -6.78 0.85 8.62
N VAL A 193 -6.37 -0.13 9.41
CA VAL A 193 -7.18 -1.34 9.65
C VAL A 193 -7.36 -1.50 11.16
N GLY A 194 -8.55 -1.17 11.69
CA GLY A 194 -8.84 -1.21 13.13
C GLY A 194 -10.26 -1.67 13.46
N ASN A 195 -10.56 -1.76 14.75
CA ASN A 195 -11.89 -2.16 15.22
C ASN A 195 -12.72 -0.95 15.69
N LYS A 196 -12.06 0.18 15.94
CA LYS A 196 -12.68 1.44 16.37
C LYS A 196 -12.14 2.61 15.53
N PRO A 197 -12.89 3.72 15.43
CA PRO A 197 -12.39 4.94 14.81
C PRO A 197 -11.15 5.47 15.52
N LEU A 198 -10.30 6.17 14.77
CA LEU A 198 -9.11 6.84 15.28
C LEU A 198 -9.54 7.95 16.25
N GLN A 199 -9.09 7.85 17.50
CA GLN A 199 -9.32 8.90 18.50
C GLN A 199 -8.24 9.96 18.39
N SER A 200 -8.39 10.84 17.40
CA SER A 200 -7.47 11.97 17.21
C SER A 200 -8.01 13.24 17.86
N ARG A 201 -7.13 13.98 18.56
CA ARG A 201 -7.37 15.37 18.98
C ARG A 201 -7.08 16.38 17.87
N ASP A 202 -6.52 15.92 16.76
CA ASP A 202 -6.19 16.73 15.60
C ASP A 202 -7.48 17.08 14.85
N SER A 203 -7.86 18.37 14.92
CA SER A 203 -9.08 18.92 14.30
C SER A 203 -8.91 19.18 12.80
N SER A 204 -7.76 18.83 12.21
CA SER A 204 -7.47 19.19 10.82
C SER A 204 -8.35 18.45 9.81
N ASN A 205 -9.02 19.23 8.96
CA ASN A 205 -9.85 18.76 7.86
C ASN A 205 -9.08 17.88 6.83
N ALA A 206 -7.75 17.98 6.77
CA ALA A 206 -6.91 17.27 5.82
C ALA A 206 -7.06 15.74 5.92
N ILE A 207 -7.02 15.18 7.14
CA ILE A 207 -7.20 13.74 7.36
C ILE A 207 -8.63 13.31 6.99
N ARG A 208 -9.62 14.18 7.19
CA ARG A 208 -11.01 13.89 6.82
C ARG A 208 -11.24 13.91 5.31
N LYS A 209 -10.57 14.82 4.58
CA LYS A 209 -10.72 14.99 3.12
C LYS A 209 -10.07 13.86 2.31
N GLY A 210 -8.92 13.34 2.74
CA GLY A 210 -8.24 12.22 2.08
C GLY A 210 -8.73 10.82 2.49
N ALA A 211 -9.66 10.71 3.43
CA ALA A 211 -10.10 9.42 3.97
C ALA A 211 -11.22 8.77 3.16
N LEU A 212 -10.94 7.63 2.54
CA LEU A 212 -11.96 6.68 2.09
C LEU A 212 -12.38 5.80 3.27
N LYS A 213 -13.57 6.04 3.83
CA LYS A 213 -14.00 5.39 5.07
C LYS A 213 -14.93 4.22 4.80
N TYR A 214 -14.52 3.04 5.26
CA TYR A 214 -15.35 1.84 5.31
C TYR A 214 -15.57 1.44 6.76
N LYS A 215 -16.83 1.48 7.21
CA LYS A 215 -17.21 1.09 8.57
C LYS A 215 -18.31 0.03 8.52
N LEU A 216 -18.04 -1.12 9.12
CA LEU A 216 -19.03 -2.17 9.32
C LEU A 216 -19.64 -2.01 10.71
N GLY A 217 -20.92 -1.60 10.79
CA GLY A 217 -21.66 -1.44 12.04
C GLY A 217 -21.75 0.00 12.55
N GLN A 218 -23.00 0.42 12.81
CA GLN A 218 -23.53 1.74 13.18
C GLN A 218 -23.51 2.80 12.07
N GLU A 219 -24.72 3.04 11.56
CA GLU A 219 -25.21 4.32 11.01
C GLU A 219 -24.74 5.53 11.84
#